data_AF-A0AAU4H6W2-F1
#
_entry.id   AF-A0AAU4H6W2-F1
#
_cell.length_a   1.000
_cell.length_b   1.000
_cell.length_c   1.000
_cell.angle_alpha   90.00
_cell.angle_beta   90.00
_cell.angle_gamma   90.00
#
_symmetry.space_group_name_H-M   'P 1'
#
loop_
_entity.id
_entity.type
_entity.pdbx_description
1 polymer ?
#
loop_
_entity_poly.entity_id
_entity_poly.type
_entity_poly.pdbx_seq_one_letter_code
_entity_poly.pdbx_strand_id
1 'polypeptide(L)'
;MAKVCVFCGGTPLTKEHVLPRWLKVALDPTVRRHRYIRLSNGTVRQHDSTPLDAQVKIVCSECNSGWMNQLEENVRQFLPDLIRGNACTLDPEAQRALASWSVKTMLMLQYTHPAEVRVIPVSDLTRFHEVREPTSSMLGRMGFMNYPPDDSVPLVDTLCQGYGISGADDMAWISTLKIGCMVVQVLRAPKLAEGHILAPFSASSVLRPVWPPHDTIEWPLRAAIPYESMMDLAHPEVLNMPIVPL
;
A
#
# COMPACT_ATOMS: atom_id res chain seq x y z
N MET A 1 -3.95 -9.76 -21.25
CA MET A 1 -5.00 -9.10 -20.44
C MET A 1 -5.71 -10.15 -19.61
N ALA A 2 -6.21 -9.79 -18.42
CA ALA A 2 -7.03 -10.70 -17.62
C ALA A 2 -8.32 -11.06 -18.37
N LYS A 3 -8.78 -12.31 -18.22
CA LYS A 3 -10.04 -12.79 -18.80
C LYS A 3 -11.19 -12.83 -17.78
N VAL A 4 -10.84 -12.92 -16.50
CA VAL A 4 -11.73 -13.06 -15.36
C VAL A 4 -11.26 -12.17 -14.21
N CYS A 5 -12.15 -11.90 -13.25
CA CYS A 5 -11.83 -11.07 -12.10
C CYS A 5 -10.72 -11.73 -11.28
N VAL A 6 -9.67 -10.98 -10.94
CA VAL A 6 -8.54 -11.48 -10.13
C VAL A 6 -8.93 -11.84 -8.70
N PHE A 7 -10.11 -11.43 -8.23
CA PHE A 7 -10.61 -11.71 -6.89
C PHE A 7 -11.64 -12.85 -6.85
N CYS A 8 -12.69 -12.78 -7.67
CA CYS A 8 -13.80 -13.74 -7.63
C CYS A 8 -13.97 -14.60 -8.89
N GLY A 9 -13.15 -14.40 -9.92
CA GLY A 9 -13.31 -15.10 -11.21
C GLY A 9 -14.49 -14.62 -12.07
N GLY A 10 -15.28 -13.65 -11.61
CA GLY A 10 -16.46 -13.13 -12.32
C GLY A 10 -16.15 -12.30 -13.58
N THR A 11 -17.19 -12.07 -14.39
CA THR A 11 -17.19 -11.26 -15.63
C THR A 11 -18.52 -10.50 -15.77
N PRO A 12 -18.62 -9.43 -16.59
CA PRO A 12 -17.56 -8.78 -17.38
C PRO A 12 -16.59 -7.98 -16.49
N LEU A 13 -15.38 -7.75 -17.01
CA LEU A 13 -14.38 -6.92 -16.34
C LEU A 13 -14.63 -5.43 -16.55
N THR A 14 -14.54 -4.67 -15.47
CA THR A 14 -14.61 -3.20 -15.45
C THR A 14 -13.20 -2.59 -15.38
N LYS A 15 -13.09 -1.30 -15.67
CA LYS A 15 -11.88 -0.53 -15.41
C LYS A 15 -11.95 -0.03 -13.98
N GLU A 16 -10.99 -0.45 -13.15
CA GLU A 16 -10.79 0.07 -11.81
C GLU A 16 -9.73 1.17 -11.84
N HIS A 17 -9.95 2.24 -11.08
CA HIS A 17 -8.93 3.24 -10.80
C HIS A 17 -8.04 2.75 -9.66
N VAL A 18 -6.73 2.72 -9.89
CA VAL A 18 -5.81 2.20 -8.87
C VAL A 18 -5.78 3.11 -7.64
N LEU A 19 -5.75 4.43 -7.88
CA LEU A 19 -6.04 5.43 -6.88
C LEU A 19 -7.41 6.04 -7.19
N PRO A 20 -8.34 6.13 -6.23
CA PRO A 20 -9.66 6.68 -6.47
C PRO A 20 -9.61 8.08 -7.07
N ARG A 21 -10.48 8.34 -8.06
CA ARG A 21 -10.55 9.67 -8.69
C ARG A 21 -10.82 10.79 -7.69
N TRP A 22 -11.59 10.52 -6.64
CA TRP A 22 -11.93 11.52 -5.64
C TRP A 22 -10.69 12.04 -4.88
N LEU A 23 -9.57 11.29 -4.85
CA LEU A 23 -8.32 11.76 -4.26
C LEU A 23 -7.73 12.98 -4.96
N LYS A 24 -8.15 13.29 -6.20
CA LYS A 24 -7.77 14.52 -6.91
C LYS A 24 -7.99 15.77 -6.04
N VAL A 25 -9.01 15.78 -5.16
CA VAL A 25 -9.29 16.92 -4.28
C VAL A 25 -8.24 17.11 -3.20
N ALA A 26 -7.52 16.06 -2.79
CA ALA A 26 -6.53 16.09 -1.72
C ALA A 26 -5.13 16.50 -2.19
N LEU A 27 -4.92 16.56 -3.51
CA LEU A 27 -3.62 16.76 -4.12
C LEU A 27 -3.43 18.21 -4.57
N ASP A 28 -2.21 18.72 -4.43
CA ASP A 28 -1.80 20.00 -4.98
C ASP A 28 -1.74 19.88 -6.51
N PRO A 29 -2.56 20.64 -7.26
CA PRO A 29 -2.58 20.58 -8.71
C PRO A 29 -1.31 21.15 -9.38
N THR A 30 -0.47 21.86 -8.62
CA THR A 30 0.82 22.40 -9.08
C THR A 30 1.90 21.34 -9.14
N VAL A 31 1.86 20.34 -8.24
CA VAL A 31 2.77 19.20 -8.25
C VAL A 31 2.14 18.06 -9.04
N ARG A 32 2.74 17.74 -10.18
CA ARG A 32 2.22 16.76 -11.14
C ARG A 32 3.12 15.55 -11.28
N ARG A 33 4.36 15.61 -10.78
CA ARG A 33 5.28 14.49 -10.83
C ARG A 33 4.85 13.36 -9.91
N HIS A 34 5.15 12.16 -10.35
CA HIS A 34 4.83 10.90 -9.70
C HIS A 34 5.94 9.93 -10.09
N ARG A 35 6.18 8.93 -9.26
CA ARG A 35 7.24 7.97 -9.49
C ARG A 35 6.73 6.58 -9.17
N TYR A 36 6.96 5.68 -10.10
CA TYR A 36 6.70 4.26 -9.92
C TYR A 36 8.04 3.57 -10.00
N ILE A 37 8.56 3.10 -8.86
CA ILE A 37 9.76 2.28 -8.83
C ILE A 37 9.36 0.85 -8.56
N ARG A 38 9.81 -0.05 -9.43
CA ARG A 38 9.61 -1.48 -9.29
C ARG A 38 10.95 -2.10 -8.98
N LEU A 39 10.98 -2.97 -7.99
CA LEU A 39 12.13 -3.79 -7.73
C LEU A 39 11.67 -5.25 -7.62
N SER A 40 12.20 -6.08 -8.50
CA SER A 40 12.09 -7.53 -8.41
C SER A 40 13.42 -8.10 -8.88
N ASN A 41 14.03 -8.96 -8.05
CA ASN A 41 15.32 -9.59 -8.32
C ASN A 41 16.42 -8.61 -8.78
N GLY A 42 16.54 -7.45 -8.13
CA GLY A 42 17.58 -6.45 -8.41
C GLY A 42 17.34 -5.60 -9.67
N THR A 43 16.24 -5.81 -10.40
CA THR A 43 15.89 -4.95 -11.54
C THR A 43 15.04 -3.78 -11.09
N VAL A 44 15.64 -2.59 -11.05
CA VAL A 44 14.93 -1.31 -10.86
C VAL A 44 14.31 -0.89 -12.19
N ARG A 45 12.98 -0.71 -12.23
CA ARG A 45 12.35 0.03 -13.33
C ARG A 45 11.61 1.24 -12.76
N GLN A 46 12.06 2.42 -13.18
CA GLN A 46 11.40 3.68 -12.87
C GLN A 46 10.55 4.13 -14.05
N HIS A 47 9.32 4.56 -13.77
CA HIS A 47 8.45 5.21 -14.73
C HIS A 47 7.81 6.46 -14.14
N ASP A 48 7.64 7.47 -14.98
CA ASP A 48 6.85 8.67 -14.69
C ASP A 48 5.54 8.56 -15.54
N SER A 49 4.38 8.26 -14.92
CA SER A 49 3.01 8.37 -15.49
C SER A 49 1.92 8.98 -14.56
N THR A 50 0.98 9.80 -15.05
CA THR A 50 -0.04 10.50 -14.23
C THR A 50 -0.81 9.59 -13.24
N PRO A 51 -0.83 9.85 -11.93
CA PRO A 51 -1.13 8.83 -10.92
C PRO A 51 -2.59 8.44 -10.78
N LEU A 52 -3.49 9.38 -11.07
CA LEU A 52 -4.93 9.23 -10.80
C LEU A 52 -5.70 8.70 -12.02
N ASP A 53 -5.03 8.62 -13.16
CA ASP A 53 -5.62 8.12 -14.40
C ASP A 53 -5.18 6.68 -14.68
N ALA A 54 -4.32 6.11 -13.83
CA ALA A 54 -3.94 4.70 -13.88
C ALA A 54 -5.17 3.82 -13.63
N GLN A 55 -5.53 3.04 -14.65
CA GLN A 55 -6.64 2.10 -14.60
C GLN A 55 -6.20 0.69 -14.95
N VAL A 56 -6.77 -0.30 -14.27
CA VAL A 56 -6.57 -1.72 -14.55
C VAL A 56 -7.91 -2.37 -14.89
N LYS A 57 -7.94 -3.19 -15.95
CA LYS A 57 -9.15 -3.92 -16.37
C LYS A 57 -9.06 -5.39 -15.96
N ILE A 58 -9.16 -5.64 -14.65
CA ILE A 58 -8.89 -6.95 -14.04
C ILE A 58 -9.92 -7.37 -12.98
N VAL A 59 -10.90 -6.53 -12.66
CA VAL A 59 -11.94 -6.80 -11.65
C VAL A 59 -13.32 -6.79 -12.30
N CYS A 60 -14.27 -7.56 -11.76
CA CYS A 60 -15.67 -7.51 -12.21
C CYS A 60 -16.41 -6.34 -11.55
N SER A 61 -17.59 -6.00 -12.08
CA SER A 61 -18.42 -4.93 -11.52
C SER A 61 -18.77 -5.16 -10.04
N GLU A 62 -19.10 -6.40 -9.65
CA GLU A 62 -19.50 -6.73 -8.28
C GLU A 62 -18.40 -6.46 -7.25
N CYS A 63 -17.16 -6.88 -7.55
CA CYS A 63 -16.01 -6.55 -6.70
C CYS A 63 -15.75 -5.04 -6.70
N ASN A 64 -15.73 -4.44 -7.89
CA ASN A 64 -15.35 -3.05 -8.10
C ASN A 64 -16.27 -2.06 -7.37
N SER A 65 -17.59 -2.17 -7.59
CA SER A 65 -18.57 -1.29 -6.97
C SER A 65 -19.06 -1.77 -5.60
N GLY A 66 -18.69 -2.99 -5.19
CA GLY A 66 -19.05 -3.56 -3.91
C GLY A 66 -17.98 -3.29 -2.86
N TRP A 67 -17.30 -4.36 -2.42
CA TRP A 67 -16.36 -4.28 -1.30
C TRP A 67 -15.16 -3.37 -1.58
N MET A 68 -14.69 -3.25 -2.82
CA MET A 68 -13.56 -2.35 -3.15
C MET A 68 -13.94 -0.90 -2.93
N ASN A 69 -15.13 -0.50 -3.41
CA ASN A 69 -15.67 0.84 -3.17
C ASN A 69 -15.89 1.10 -1.67
N GLN A 70 -16.38 0.11 -0.93
CA GLN A 70 -16.56 0.24 0.52
C GLN A 70 -15.23 0.56 1.24
N LEU A 71 -14.12 -0.08 0.85
CA LEU A 71 -12.80 0.24 1.42
C LEU A 71 -12.36 1.68 1.12
N GLU A 72 -12.76 2.23 -0.03
CA GLU A 72 -12.49 3.64 -0.36
C GLU A 72 -13.37 4.61 0.43
N GLU A 73 -14.65 4.30 0.61
CA GLU A 73 -15.55 5.12 1.43
C GLU A 73 -15.09 5.17 2.88
N ASN A 74 -14.60 4.06 3.43
CA ASN A 74 -14.13 3.96 4.82
C ASN A 74 -12.98 4.92 5.15
N VAL A 75 -12.13 5.25 4.16
CA VAL A 75 -10.99 6.18 4.35
C VAL A 75 -11.29 7.61 3.92
N ARG A 76 -12.42 7.84 3.25
CA ARG A 76 -12.73 9.10 2.55
C ARG A 76 -12.72 10.33 3.45
N GLN A 77 -13.13 10.15 4.71
CA GLN A 77 -13.25 11.23 5.67
C GLN A 77 -11.90 11.76 6.19
N PHE A 78 -10.84 10.93 6.22
CA PHE A 78 -9.57 11.30 6.87
C PHE A 78 -8.35 11.21 5.93
N LEU A 79 -8.40 10.40 4.88
CA LEU A 79 -7.28 10.23 3.96
C LEU A 79 -6.84 11.57 3.29
N PRO A 80 -7.74 12.52 2.95
CA PRO A 80 -7.32 13.84 2.47
C PRO A 80 -6.43 14.59 3.46
N ASP A 81 -6.71 14.51 4.76
CA ASP A 81 -5.92 15.19 5.79
C ASP A 81 -4.55 14.53 5.98
N LEU A 82 -4.50 13.20 5.89
CA LEU A 82 -3.23 12.46 5.83
C LEU A 82 -2.36 12.93 4.66
N ILE A 83 -2.94 13.01 3.47
CA ILE A 83 -2.23 13.39 2.24
C ILE A 83 -1.73 14.84 2.31
N ARG A 84 -2.52 15.76 2.89
CA ARG A 84 -2.14 17.18 3.02
C ARG A 84 -1.23 17.46 4.22
N GLY A 85 -1.15 16.56 5.19
CA GLY A 85 -0.48 16.81 6.46
C GLY A 85 -1.30 17.68 7.43
N ASN A 86 -2.62 17.74 7.24
CA ASN A 86 -3.52 18.43 8.16
C ASN A 86 -3.68 17.62 9.45
N ALA A 87 -3.90 18.28 10.58
CA ALA A 87 -4.07 17.58 11.85
C ALA A 87 -5.32 16.68 11.87
N CYS A 88 -5.16 15.42 12.25
CA CYS A 88 -6.26 14.48 12.48
C CYS A 88 -5.82 13.35 13.42
N THR A 89 -6.78 12.53 13.84
CA THR A 89 -6.54 11.38 14.72
C THR A 89 -6.97 10.09 14.05
N LEU A 90 -6.17 9.03 14.17
CA LEU A 90 -6.50 7.70 13.67
C LEU A 90 -6.68 6.76 14.85
N ASP A 91 -7.94 6.55 15.22
CA ASP A 91 -8.34 5.51 16.16
C ASP A 91 -8.16 4.09 15.55
N PRO A 92 -8.37 3.01 16.32
CA PRO A 92 -8.20 1.65 15.79
C PRO A 92 -9.05 1.32 14.55
N GLU A 93 -10.22 1.95 14.38
CA GLU A 93 -11.08 1.72 13.22
C GLU A 93 -10.55 2.43 11.98
N ALA A 94 -10.12 3.68 12.11
CA ALA A 94 -9.45 4.43 11.05
C ALA A 94 -8.12 3.77 10.64
N GLN A 95 -7.37 3.22 11.59
CA GLN A 95 -6.16 2.43 11.32
C GLN A 95 -6.47 1.17 10.48
N ARG A 96 -7.49 0.40 10.87
CA ARG A 96 -7.97 -0.75 10.08
C ARG A 96 -8.39 -0.32 8.68
N ALA A 97 -9.18 0.74 8.56
CA ALA A 97 -9.63 1.26 7.26
C ALA A 97 -8.44 1.66 6.38
N LEU A 98 -7.46 2.39 6.93
CA LEU A 98 -6.25 2.79 6.21
C LEU A 98 -5.43 1.58 5.77
N ALA A 99 -5.26 0.58 6.65
CA ALA A 99 -4.49 -0.61 6.35
C ALA A 99 -5.16 -1.45 5.24
N SER A 100 -6.47 -1.71 5.34
CA SER A 100 -7.24 -2.42 4.30
C SER A 100 -7.22 -1.70 2.97
N TRP A 101 -7.47 -0.38 2.97
CA TRP A 101 -7.41 0.44 1.76
C TRP A 101 -6.00 0.41 1.13
N SER A 102 -4.96 0.47 1.95
CA SER A 102 -3.56 0.42 1.48
C SER A 102 -3.25 -0.93 0.83
N VAL A 103 -3.63 -2.05 1.46
CA VAL A 103 -3.44 -3.38 0.86
C VAL A 103 -4.21 -3.49 -0.46
N LYS A 104 -5.49 -3.10 -0.51
CA LYS A 104 -6.27 -3.07 -1.76
C LYS A 104 -5.53 -2.30 -2.86
N THR A 105 -5.04 -1.11 -2.52
CA THR A 105 -4.36 -0.21 -3.45
C THR A 105 -3.05 -0.81 -3.95
N MET A 106 -2.24 -1.39 -3.06
CA MET A 106 -0.99 -2.10 -3.41
C MET A 106 -1.25 -3.32 -4.31
N LEU A 107 -2.31 -4.09 -4.04
CA LEU A 107 -2.75 -5.19 -4.90
C LEU A 107 -3.15 -4.73 -6.29
N MET A 108 -3.83 -3.59 -6.44
CA MET A 108 -4.17 -3.03 -7.75
C MET A 108 -2.95 -2.43 -8.46
N LEU A 109 -2.06 -1.77 -7.72
CA LEU A 109 -0.84 -1.15 -8.25
C LEU A 109 0.03 -2.15 -8.99
N GLN A 110 0.22 -3.38 -8.49
CA GLN A 110 1.03 -4.37 -9.17
C GLN A 110 0.48 -4.76 -10.57
N TYR A 111 -0.82 -4.60 -10.84
CA TYR A 111 -1.39 -4.91 -12.16
C TYR A 111 -1.27 -3.76 -13.16
N THR A 112 -0.79 -2.59 -12.73
CA THR A 112 -0.26 -1.59 -13.67
C THR A 112 1.08 -2.02 -14.27
N HIS A 113 1.60 -3.17 -13.84
CA HIS A 113 2.91 -3.70 -14.24
C HIS A 113 2.75 -4.97 -15.12
N PRO A 114 3.72 -5.24 -16.03
CA PRO A 114 3.86 -6.53 -16.70
C PRO A 114 3.94 -7.68 -15.70
N ALA A 115 3.50 -8.86 -16.10
CA ALA A 115 3.37 -10.01 -15.20
C ALA A 115 4.72 -10.49 -14.63
N GLU A 116 5.78 -10.32 -15.39
CA GLU A 116 7.14 -10.81 -15.10
C GLU A 116 7.79 -10.09 -13.91
N VAL A 117 7.27 -8.93 -13.52
CA VAL A 117 7.82 -8.10 -12.44
C VAL A 117 6.85 -7.95 -11.26
N ARG A 118 5.75 -8.72 -11.25
CA ARG A 118 4.82 -8.71 -10.12
C ARG A 118 5.39 -9.50 -8.96
N VAL A 119 5.35 -8.88 -7.79
CA VAL A 119 5.91 -9.42 -6.55
C VAL A 119 4.82 -10.07 -5.69
N ILE A 120 3.64 -9.47 -5.63
CA ILE A 120 2.58 -9.93 -4.71
C ILE A 120 1.86 -11.14 -5.33
N PRO A 121 1.86 -12.31 -4.68
CA PRO A 121 1.30 -13.54 -5.23
C PRO A 121 -0.22 -13.50 -5.33
N VAL A 122 -0.79 -14.30 -6.23
CA VAL A 122 -2.25 -14.40 -6.42
C VAL A 122 -2.96 -14.91 -5.16
N SER A 123 -2.31 -15.75 -4.37
CA SER A 123 -2.81 -16.23 -3.08
C SER A 123 -3.13 -15.09 -2.11
N ASP A 124 -2.36 -14.00 -2.12
CA ASP A 124 -2.66 -12.82 -1.30
C ASP A 124 -3.90 -12.07 -1.80
N LEU A 125 -4.19 -12.07 -3.11
CA LEU A 125 -5.44 -11.51 -3.65
C LEU A 125 -6.66 -12.33 -3.22
N THR A 126 -6.58 -13.65 -3.36
CA THR A 126 -7.65 -14.56 -2.93
C THR A 126 -7.93 -14.37 -1.44
N ARG A 127 -6.86 -14.36 -0.62
CA ARG A 127 -6.99 -14.22 0.82
C ARG A 127 -7.55 -12.85 1.22
N PHE A 128 -7.11 -11.78 0.57
CA PHE A 128 -7.63 -10.45 0.82
C PHE A 128 -9.09 -10.28 0.37
N HIS A 129 -9.52 -10.95 -0.70
CA HIS A 129 -10.92 -10.95 -1.11
C HIS A 129 -11.85 -11.59 -0.08
N GLU A 130 -11.40 -12.67 0.56
CA GLU A 130 -12.14 -13.36 1.62
C GLU A 130 -12.26 -12.51 2.89
N VAL A 131 -11.14 -11.94 3.34
CA VAL A 131 -11.05 -11.30 4.66
C VAL A 131 -11.31 -9.80 4.61
N ARG A 132 -10.88 -9.13 3.53
CA ARG A 132 -10.99 -7.68 3.28
C ARG A 132 -10.26 -6.80 4.29
N GLU A 133 -9.34 -7.42 5.03
CA GLU A 133 -8.41 -6.80 5.96
C GLU A 133 -7.02 -7.43 5.76
N PRO A 134 -5.93 -6.74 6.16
CA PRO A 134 -4.62 -7.36 6.15
C PRO A 134 -4.61 -8.63 7.03
N THR A 135 -3.84 -9.63 6.65
CA THR A 135 -3.81 -10.91 7.37
C THR A 135 -2.90 -10.85 8.61
N SER A 136 -2.89 -11.91 9.41
CA SER A 136 -1.90 -12.07 10.50
C SER A 136 -0.46 -12.24 10.00
N SER A 137 -0.27 -12.55 8.71
CA SER A 137 1.05 -12.55 8.05
C SER A 137 1.47 -11.17 7.55
N MET A 138 0.68 -10.12 7.81
CA MET A 138 0.98 -8.76 7.41
C MET A 138 1.20 -7.87 8.64
N LEU A 139 2.14 -6.94 8.50
CA LEU A 139 2.31 -5.80 9.39
C LEU A 139 2.19 -4.51 8.57
N GLY A 140 1.55 -3.51 9.15
CA GLY A 140 1.40 -2.19 8.54
C GLY A 140 2.01 -1.13 9.44
N ARG A 141 2.67 -0.15 8.83
CA ARG A 141 3.09 1.09 9.50
C ARG A 141 2.86 2.31 8.62
N MET A 142 2.73 3.48 9.24
CA MET A 142 2.63 4.75 8.56
C MET A 142 3.72 5.73 9.02
N GLY A 143 4.08 6.65 8.14
CA GLY A 143 5.08 7.68 8.35
C GLY A 143 4.63 9.02 7.79
N PHE A 144 5.28 10.09 8.23
CA PHE A 144 5.07 11.45 7.75
C PHE A 144 6.27 11.90 6.91
N MET A 145 6.02 12.46 5.74
CA MET A 145 7.00 13.21 4.95
C MET A 145 6.47 14.62 4.73
N ASN A 146 7.37 15.58 4.52
CA ASN A 146 6.93 16.91 4.10
C ASN A 146 6.25 16.85 2.73
N TYR A 147 5.23 17.67 2.54
CA TYR A 147 4.59 17.81 1.24
C TYR A 147 5.64 18.27 0.20
N PRO A 148 5.66 17.70 -1.01
CA PRO A 148 6.57 18.14 -2.06
C PRO A 148 6.50 19.66 -2.29
N PRO A 149 7.64 20.36 -2.29
CA PRO A 149 7.63 21.81 -2.52
C PRO A 149 7.33 22.16 -3.98
N ASP A 150 7.66 21.26 -4.91
CA ASP A 150 7.50 21.40 -6.35
C ASP A 150 7.65 20.02 -7.05
N ASP A 151 7.72 20.03 -8.39
CA ASP A 151 7.90 18.83 -9.22
C ASP A 151 9.29 18.16 -9.13
N SER A 152 10.25 18.71 -8.40
CA SER A 152 11.53 18.02 -8.14
C SER A 152 11.32 16.76 -7.30
N VAL A 153 10.31 16.76 -6.43
CA VAL A 153 9.91 15.63 -5.58
C VAL A 153 8.57 15.07 -6.06
N PRO A 154 8.48 13.76 -6.36
CA PRO A 154 7.22 13.11 -6.71
C PRO A 154 6.13 13.32 -5.66
N LEU A 155 4.92 13.61 -6.13
CA LEU A 155 3.72 13.65 -5.31
C LEU A 155 3.32 12.27 -4.80
N VAL A 156 3.45 11.27 -5.67
CA VAL A 156 3.15 9.87 -5.40
C VAL A 156 4.39 9.03 -5.66
N ASP A 157 4.80 8.23 -4.68
CA ASP A 157 5.77 7.15 -4.87
C ASP A 157 5.11 5.81 -4.54
N THR A 158 5.25 4.84 -5.44
CA THR A 158 4.84 3.46 -5.16
C THR A 158 6.02 2.54 -5.40
N LEU A 159 6.41 1.80 -4.37
CA LEU A 159 7.51 0.86 -4.40
C LEU A 159 7.04 -0.49 -3.87
N CYS A 160 7.46 -1.56 -4.52
CA CYS A 160 7.23 -2.91 -4.05
C CYS A 160 8.48 -3.74 -4.30
N GLN A 161 8.91 -4.48 -3.29
CA GLN A 161 10.09 -5.34 -3.31
C GLN A 161 9.73 -6.70 -2.74
N GLY A 162 10.16 -7.76 -3.43
CA GLY A 162 10.01 -9.13 -2.99
C GLY A 162 11.31 -9.70 -2.43
N TYR A 163 11.20 -10.58 -1.44
CA TYR A 163 12.30 -11.32 -0.82
C TYR A 163 11.99 -12.81 -0.91
N GLY A 164 12.92 -13.57 -1.48
CA GLY A 164 12.75 -15.00 -1.77
C GLY A 164 12.66 -15.28 -3.27
N ILE A 165 12.33 -16.52 -3.62
CA ILE A 165 12.28 -16.97 -5.02
C ILE A 165 10.96 -16.50 -5.66
N SER A 166 11.09 -15.76 -6.77
CA SER A 166 9.95 -15.26 -7.56
C SER A 166 9.02 -16.40 -7.99
N GLY A 167 7.71 -16.24 -7.75
CA GLY A 167 6.67 -17.19 -8.17
C GLY A 167 6.31 -18.28 -7.14
N ALA A 168 6.96 -18.30 -5.98
CA ALA A 168 6.53 -19.14 -4.85
C ALA A 168 5.41 -18.45 -4.06
N ASP A 169 4.40 -19.21 -3.61
CA ASP A 169 3.32 -18.74 -2.71
C ASP A 169 3.85 -18.23 -1.34
N ASP A 170 5.09 -18.56 -1.02
CA ASP A 170 5.80 -18.19 0.20
C ASP A 170 6.72 -16.97 0.04
N MET A 171 6.57 -16.16 -1.01
CA MET A 171 7.40 -14.95 -1.17
C MET A 171 7.07 -13.91 -0.10
N ALA A 172 8.09 -13.40 0.60
CA ALA A 172 7.92 -12.25 1.46
C ALA A 172 7.95 -10.97 0.62
N TRP A 173 7.22 -9.94 1.00
CA TRP A 173 7.30 -8.68 0.29
C TRP A 173 7.09 -7.48 1.19
N ILE A 174 7.59 -6.34 0.72
CA ILE A 174 7.32 -5.02 1.28
C ILE A 174 6.74 -4.16 0.18
N SER A 175 5.71 -3.40 0.50
CA SER A 175 5.17 -2.38 -0.39
C SER A 175 5.01 -1.06 0.36
N THR A 176 5.52 0.00 -0.25
CA THR A 176 5.50 1.36 0.29
C THR A 176 4.73 2.25 -0.68
N LEU A 177 3.73 2.95 -0.15
CA LEU A 177 2.90 3.91 -0.84
C LEU A 177 3.06 5.27 -0.17
N LYS A 178 3.61 6.24 -0.90
CA LYS A 178 3.67 7.64 -0.49
C LYS A 178 2.71 8.46 -1.34
N ILE A 179 1.87 9.28 -0.71
CA ILE A 179 0.97 10.23 -1.39
C ILE A 179 0.97 11.53 -0.58
N GLY A 180 1.44 12.63 -1.18
CA GLY A 180 1.58 13.90 -0.45
C GLY A 180 2.48 13.74 0.77
N CYS A 181 1.96 14.04 1.96
CA CYS A 181 2.64 13.86 3.25
C CYS A 181 2.60 12.44 3.80
N MET A 182 1.66 11.61 3.34
CA MET A 182 1.42 10.29 3.91
C MET A 182 2.37 9.26 3.30
N VAL A 183 2.99 8.45 4.15
CA VAL A 183 3.66 7.20 3.77
C VAL A 183 2.98 6.05 4.49
N VAL A 184 2.59 5.00 3.77
CA VAL A 184 2.13 3.74 4.34
C VAL A 184 2.99 2.61 3.79
N GLN A 185 3.36 1.69 4.68
CA GLN A 185 4.14 0.54 4.32
C GLN A 185 3.50 -0.73 4.88
N VAL A 186 3.37 -1.75 4.03
CA VAL A 186 2.90 -3.08 4.40
C VAL A 186 4.01 -4.08 4.14
N LEU A 187 4.30 -4.91 5.13
CA LEU A 187 5.21 -6.05 5.05
C LEU A 187 4.35 -7.31 5.12
N ARG A 188 4.62 -8.27 4.25
CA ARG A 188 4.01 -9.59 4.23
C ARG A 188 5.10 -10.64 4.40
N ALA A 189 4.98 -11.43 5.45
CA ALA A 189 5.87 -12.55 5.71
C ALA A 189 5.52 -13.77 4.87
N PRO A 190 6.50 -14.66 4.60
CA PRO A 190 6.21 -15.99 4.08
C PRO A 190 5.24 -16.73 5.01
N LYS A 191 4.77 -17.93 4.59
CA LYS A 191 3.93 -18.77 5.43
C LYS A 191 4.52 -18.93 6.84
N LEU A 192 3.77 -18.46 7.83
CA LEU A 192 4.13 -18.57 9.23
C LEU A 192 3.84 -19.99 9.72
N ALA A 193 4.70 -20.49 10.62
CA ALA A 193 4.43 -21.73 11.33
C ALA A 193 3.17 -21.57 12.22
N GLU A 194 2.47 -22.68 12.45
CA GLU A 194 1.32 -22.68 13.35
C GLU A 194 1.75 -22.21 14.76
N GLY A 195 0.91 -21.42 15.41
CA GLY A 195 1.21 -20.83 16.71
C GLY A 195 2.29 -19.75 16.71
N HIS A 196 2.65 -19.18 15.56
CA HIS A 196 3.60 -18.08 15.45
C HIS A 196 3.00 -16.85 14.77
N ILE A 197 3.42 -15.67 15.22
CA ILE A 197 3.03 -14.38 14.66
C ILE A 197 4.25 -13.52 14.34
N LEU A 198 4.04 -12.49 13.52
CA LEU A 198 5.02 -11.43 13.37
C LEU A 198 5.04 -10.55 14.63
N ALA A 199 6.23 -10.26 15.14
CA ALA A 199 6.37 -9.32 16.24
C ALA A 199 5.91 -7.93 15.76
N PRO A 200 4.98 -7.28 16.47
CA PRO A 200 4.49 -5.96 16.06
C PRO A 200 5.61 -4.93 15.94
N PHE A 201 5.39 -3.93 15.09
CA PHE A 201 6.31 -2.80 15.01
C PHE A 201 6.40 -2.06 16.34
N SER A 202 7.61 -1.73 16.76
CA SER A 202 7.81 -0.73 17.81
C SER A 202 7.48 0.65 17.28
N ALA A 203 6.64 1.39 17.99
CA ALA A 203 6.36 2.78 17.66
C ALA A 203 7.62 3.65 17.81
N SER A 204 7.83 4.56 16.87
CA SER A 204 8.89 5.57 16.91
C SER A 204 8.34 6.96 16.60
N SER A 205 9.20 7.97 16.63
CA SER A 205 8.84 9.34 16.27
C SER A 205 8.54 9.53 14.77
N VAL A 206 9.07 8.65 13.92
CA VAL A 206 8.99 8.74 12.45
C VAL A 206 8.03 7.73 11.83
N LEU A 207 7.81 6.59 12.50
CA LEU A 207 6.96 5.50 12.02
C LEU A 207 6.07 4.99 13.14
N ARG A 208 4.78 4.83 12.84
CA ARG A 208 3.78 4.30 13.76
C ARG A 208 3.15 3.03 13.19
N PRO A 209 2.95 1.97 14.00
CA PRO A 209 2.18 0.80 13.57
C PRO A 209 0.76 1.24 13.20
N VAL A 210 0.23 0.70 12.11
CA VAL A 210 -1.18 0.87 11.70
C VAL A 210 -1.89 -0.48 11.58
N TRP A 211 -1.12 -1.56 11.42
CA TRP A 211 -1.66 -2.92 11.42
C TRP A 211 -0.73 -3.90 12.15
N PRO A 212 -1.25 -4.70 13.11
CA PRO A 212 -2.60 -4.62 13.67
C PRO A 212 -2.92 -3.26 14.32
N PRO A 213 -4.19 -2.85 14.40
CA PRO A 213 -4.56 -1.58 15.01
C PRO A 213 -4.25 -1.59 16.52
N HIS A 214 -3.71 -0.48 17.02
CA HIS A 214 -3.35 -0.31 18.44
C HIS A 214 -3.79 1.07 18.92
N ASP A 215 -2.97 1.74 19.73
CA ASP A 215 -3.25 3.07 20.26
C ASP A 215 -3.51 4.10 19.17
N THR A 216 -4.32 5.10 19.51
CA THR A 216 -4.64 6.22 18.62
C THR A 216 -3.35 6.91 18.13
N ILE A 217 -3.33 7.23 16.84
CA ILE A 217 -2.23 7.94 16.19
C ILE A 217 -2.65 9.39 15.98
N GLU A 218 -1.90 10.31 16.60
CA GLU A 218 -1.96 11.73 16.31
C GLU A 218 -1.19 12.02 15.01
N TRP A 219 -1.82 12.70 14.07
CA TRP A 219 -1.25 13.07 12.78
C TRP A 219 -1.18 14.61 12.63
N PRO A 220 -0.13 15.18 12.01
CA PRO A 220 1.07 14.52 11.50
C PRO A 220 1.97 13.97 12.62
N LEU A 221 2.84 13.02 12.26
CA LEU A 221 3.82 12.48 13.20
C LEU A 221 4.84 13.56 13.59
N ARG A 222 5.42 13.41 14.79
CA ARG A 222 6.34 14.41 15.38
C ARG A 222 7.60 14.65 14.55
N ALA A 223 8.03 13.67 13.77
CA ALA A 223 9.21 13.78 12.93
C ALA A 223 8.88 13.40 11.48
N ALA A 224 9.26 14.28 10.55
CA ALA A 224 9.20 13.98 9.13
C ALA A 224 10.37 13.06 8.74
N ILE A 225 10.07 12.05 7.94
CA ILE A 225 11.05 11.24 7.24
C ILE A 225 11.60 12.10 6.08
N PRO A 226 12.91 12.28 5.96
CA PRO A 226 13.50 12.96 4.82
C PRO A 226 13.21 12.19 3.52
N TYR A 227 12.98 12.91 2.42
CA TYR A 227 12.60 12.28 1.16
C TYR A 227 13.71 11.38 0.61
N GLU A 228 14.97 11.75 0.83
CA GLU A 228 16.16 10.99 0.49
C GLU A 228 16.18 9.58 1.13
N SER A 229 15.52 9.40 2.26
CA SER A 229 15.39 8.10 2.93
C SER A 229 14.28 7.21 2.34
N MET A 230 13.51 7.69 1.34
CA MET A 230 12.39 6.93 0.76
C MET A 230 12.85 5.60 0.15
N MET A 231 14.01 5.58 -0.51
CA MET A 231 14.53 4.36 -1.13
C MET A 231 14.92 3.33 -0.07
N ASP A 232 15.70 3.73 0.93
CA ASP A 232 16.15 2.84 2.01
C ASP A 232 14.97 2.30 2.82
N LEU A 233 13.97 3.15 3.07
CA LEU A 233 12.74 2.74 3.75
C LEU A 233 11.98 1.68 2.95
N ALA A 234 11.84 1.87 1.65
CA ALA A 234 11.04 1.02 0.78
C ALA A 234 11.78 -0.23 0.27
N HIS A 235 13.10 -0.23 0.33
CA HIS A 235 13.99 -1.29 -0.16
C HIS A 235 15.11 -1.56 0.86
N PRO A 236 14.77 -2.10 2.05
CA PRO A 236 15.80 -2.52 2.99
C PRO A 236 16.60 -3.69 2.40
N GLU A 237 17.91 -3.71 2.60
CA GLU A 237 18.77 -4.83 2.16
C GLU A 237 18.31 -6.16 2.76
N VAL A 238 17.87 -6.12 4.02
CA VAL A 238 17.31 -7.27 4.75
C VAL A 238 15.91 -6.90 5.23
N LEU A 239 14.91 -7.67 4.82
CA LEU A 239 13.56 -7.54 5.34
C LEU A 239 13.47 -8.17 6.73
N ASN A 240 13.69 -7.38 7.77
CA ASN A 240 13.60 -7.87 9.14
C ASN A 240 12.13 -8.05 9.57
N MET A 241 11.72 -9.31 9.74
CA MET A 241 10.38 -9.71 10.18
C MET A 241 10.53 -10.71 11.33
N PRO A 242 10.79 -10.24 12.56
CA PRO A 242 10.91 -11.12 13.72
C PRO A 242 9.61 -11.92 13.90
N ILE A 243 9.75 -13.23 14.04
CA ILE A 243 8.65 -14.16 14.31
C ILE A 243 8.72 -14.56 15.78
N VAL A 244 7.60 -14.46 16.48
CA VAL A 244 7.47 -14.83 17.89
C VAL A 244 6.35 -15.86 18.07
N PRO A 245 6.41 -16.72 19.10
CA PRO A 245 5.27 -17.54 19.49
C PRO A 245 4.04 -16.68 19.79
N LEU A 246 2.86 -17.15 19.38
CA LEU A 246 1.56 -16.54 19.65
C LEU A 246 1.27 -16.45 21.16
#